data_AF-A0A507AXB8-F1
#
_entry.id   AF-A0A507AXB8-F1
#
_cell.length_a   1.000
_cell.length_b   1.000
_cell.length_c   1.000
_cell.angle_alpha   90.00
_cell.angle_beta   90.00
_cell.angle_gamma   90.00
#
_symmetry.space_group_name_H-M   'P 1'
#
loop_
_entity.id
_entity.type
_entity.pdbx_description
1 polymer ?
#
loop_
_entity_poly.entity_id
_entity_poly.type
_entity_poly.pdbx_seq_one_letter_code
_entity_poly.pdbx_strand_id
1 'polypeptide(L)'
;MGVPNKRTITKTRNKTRDVDQIKADLLSPKHLAQWKDTKAAEDLPGLGRHYCVEVKQLKEEPYSQKEAEAAVGLRTDNGKPEKAQNEDVAMA
;
A
#
# COMPACT_ATOMS: atom_id res chain seq x y z
N MET A 1 11.01 0.96 31.68
CA MET A 1 10.96 0.66 30.23
C MET A 1 11.99 1.54 29.53
N GLY A 2 13.05 0.97 28.95
CA GLY A 2 14.16 1.74 28.36
C GLY A 2 13.79 2.43 27.04
N VAL A 3 14.45 3.54 26.71
CA VAL A 3 14.27 4.25 25.43
C VAL A 3 14.77 3.34 24.30
N PRO A 4 13.93 3.00 23.31
CA PRO A 4 14.33 2.06 22.27
C PRO A 4 15.33 2.71 21.30
N ASN A 5 16.39 1.98 20.97
CA ASN A 5 17.44 2.46 20.06
C ASN A 5 16.88 2.62 18.64
N LYS A 6 16.90 3.84 18.10
CA LYS A 6 16.40 4.15 16.75
C LYS A 6 17.01 3.23 15.67
N ARG A 7 18.27 2.82 15.85
CA ARG A 7 18.97 1.93 14.90
C ARG A 7 18.37 0.53 14.81
N THR A 8 17.72 0.03 15.85
CA THR A 8 17.13 -1.31 15.87
C THR A 8 15.68 -1.32 15.38
N ILE A 9 14.96 -0.20 15.55
CA ILE A 9 13.55 -0.07 15.15
C ILE A 9 13.42 -0.02 13.62
N THR A 10 14.24 0.77 12.93
CA THR A 10 14.13 0.99 11.46
C THR A 10 14.81 -0.11 10.63
N LYS A 11 15.06 -1.29 11.21
CA LYS A 11 15.69 -2.41 10.48
C LYS A 11 14.70 -3.03 9.49
N THR A 12 15.21 -3.45 8.34
CA THR A 12 14.42 -4.06 7.25
C THR A 12 13.66 -5.30 7.69
N ARG A 13 14.21 -6.11 8.62
CA ARG A 13 13.53 -7.30 9.15
C ARG A 13 12.24 -7.00 9.93
N ASN A 14 12.12 -5.80 10.50
CA ASN A 14 10.97 -5.41 11.32
C ASN A 14 10.13 -4.33 10.60
N LYS A 15 10.25 -4.23 9.27
CA LYS A 15 9.59 -3.17 8.51
C LYS A 15 8.07 -3.41 8.48
N THR A 16 7.32 -2.39 8.87
CA THR A 16 5.86 -2.34 8.78
C THR A 16 5.42 -1.87 7.39
N ARG A 17 4.12 -2.01 7.08
CA ARG A 17 3.56 -1.48 5.83
C ARG A 17 3.79 0.02 5.72
N ASP A 18 4.17 0.44 4.52
CA ASP A 18 4.36 1.85 4.19
C ASP A 18 2.99 2.54 4.00
N VAL A 19 2.97 3.87 4.18
CA VAL A 19 1.73 4.67 4.13
C VAL A 19 1.05 4.58 2.76
N ASP A 20 1.83 4.52 1.69
CA ASP A 20 1.32 4.40 0.31
C ASP A 20 0.57 3.09 0.07
N GLN A 21 1.01 2.00 0.72
CA GLN A 21 0.35 0.69 0.62
C GLN A 21 -1.01 0.71 1.32
N ILE A 22 -1.10 1.36 2.48
CA ILE A 22 -2.36 1.51 3.22
C ILE A 22 -3.35 2.36 2.39
N LYS A 23 -2.88 3.43 1.74
CA LYS A 23 -3.74 4.21 0.83
C LYS A 23 -4.25 3.35 -0.33
N ALA A 24 -3.41 2.52 -0.94
CA ALA A 24 -3.83 1.60 -2.00
C ALA A 24 -4.88 0.57 -1.53
N ASP A 25 -4.75 0.08 -0.30
CA ASP A 25 -5.73 -0.80 0.35
C ASP A 25 -7.08 -0.10 0.59
N LEU A 26 -7.06 1.18 1.00
CA LEU A 26 -8.27 1.98 1.19
C LEU A 26 -8.97 2.32 -0.13
N LEU A 27 -8.20 2.57 -1.19
CA LEU A 27 -8.74 2.87 -2.52
C LEU A 27 -9.31 1.63 -3.21
N SER A 28 -8.75 0.44 -2.94
CA SER A 28 -9.15 -0.78 -3.61
C SER A 28 -9.24 -1.98 -2.66
N PRO A 29 -10.44 -2.54 -2.43
CA PRO A 29 -10.61 -3.69 -1.54
C PRO A 29 -9.93 -4.96 -2.06
N LYS A 30 -9.66 -5.04 -3.38
CA LYS A 30 -8.91 -6.13 -4.02
C LYS A 30 -7.47 -6.21 -3.51
N HIS A 31 -6.80 -5.08 -3.31
CA HIS A 31 -5.41 -5.03 -2.87
C HIS A 31 -5.27 -5.51 -1.42
N LEU A 32 -6.24 -5.13 -0.58
CA LEU A 32 -6.32 -5.60 0.79
C LEU A 32 -6.58 -7.12 0.88
N ALA A 33 -7.47 -7.66 0.04
CA ALA A 33 -7.74 -9.10 0.00
C ALA A 33 -6.49 -9.90 -0.38
N GLN A 34 -5.80 -9.49 -1.45
CA GLN A 34 -4.54 -10.11 -1.89
C GLN A 34 -3.50 -10.14 -0.78
N TRP A 35 -3.37 -9.04 -0.02
CA TRP A 35 -2.42 -9.01 1.10
C TRP A 35 -2.82 -9.95 2.23
N LYS A 36 -4.11 -10.02 2.59
CA LYS A 36 -4.59 -10.95 3.61
C LYS A 36 -4.35 -12.40 3.19
N ASP A 37 -4.52 -12.73 1.92
CA ASP A 37 -4.30 -14.09 1.40
C ASP A 37 -2.84 -14.53 1.48
N THR A 38 -1.86 -13.61 1.48
CA THR A 38 -0.44 -13.97 1.68
C THR A 38 -0.13 -14.53 3.06
N LYS A 39 -1.04 -14.34 4.02
CA LYS A 39 -0.86 -14.74 5.42
C LYS A 39 -1.92 -15.77 5.80
N ALA A 40 -1.49 -16.92 6.30
CA ALA A 40 -2.41 -17.90 6.84
C ALA A 40 -3.10 -17.32 8.08
N ALA A 41 -4.42 -17.51 8.21
CA ALA A 41 -5.21 -16.94 9.31
C ALA A 41 -4.68 -17.37 10.70
N GLU A 42 -4.07 -18.55 10.80
CA GLU A 42 -3.50 -19.11 12.03
C GLU A 42 -2.26 -18.37 12.53
N ASP A 43 -1.51 -17.72 11.64
CA ASP A 43 -0.28 -16.98 11.97
C ASP A 43 -0.59 -15.53 12.40
N LEU A 44 -1.82 -15.05 12.17
CA LEU A 44 -2.20 -13.69 12.59
C LEU A 44 -2.70 -13.66 14.04
N PRO A 45 -2.42 -12.56 14.76
CA PRO A 45 -3.03 -12.32 16.07
C PRO A 45 -4.56 -12.29 15.95
N GLY A 46 -5.24 -13.04 16.83
CA GLY A 46 -6.71 -13.09 16.86
C GLY A 46 -7.35 -13.71 15.61
N LEU A 47 -6.65 -14.62 14.92
CA LEU A 47 -7.10 -15.29 13.69
C LEU A 47 -7.47 -14.31 12.57
N GLY A 48 -6.87 -13.12 12.56
CA GLY A 48 -7.12 -12.09 11.54
C GLY A 48 -8.52 -11.45 11.59
N ARG A 49 -9.34 -11.76 12.60
CA ARG A 49 -10.71 -11.23 12.73
C ARG A 49 -10.75 -9.73 13.02
N HIS A 50 -9.73 -9.22 13.71
CA HIS A 50 -9.64 -7.83 14.16
C HIS A 50 -8.51 -7.07 13.43
N TYR A 51 -8.59 -6.98 12.09
CA TYR A 51 -7.62 -6.24 11.29
C TYR A 51 -8.04 -4.78 11.11
N CYS A 52 -7.26 -3.86 11.67
CA CYS A 52 -7.43 -2.42 11.43
C CYS A 52 -6.70 -2.03 10.14
N VAL A 53 -7.45 -1.54 9.16
CA VAL A 53 -6.89 -1.05 7.89
C VAL A 53 -6.34 0.36 8.07
N GLU A 54 -6.99 1.17 8.91
CA GLU A 54 -6.65 2.57 9.08
C GLU A 54 -5.70 2.79 10.25
N VAL A 55 -4.57 3.43 9.98
CA VAL A 55 -3.79 4.12 11.01
C VAL A 55 -4.23 5.58 10.97
N LYS A 56 -5.18 5.96 11.83
CA LYS A 56 -5.58 7.34 12.19
C LYS A 56 -5.43 8.37 11.05
N GLN A 57 -6.42 8.43 10.15
CA GLN A 57 -6.71 9.46 9.14
C GLN A 57 -5.55 10.41 8.75
N LEU A 58 -4.89 10.13 7.61
CA LEU A 58 -3.98 11.09 6.99
C LEU A 58 -4.79 12.21 6.35
N LYS A 59 -4.52 13.48 6.73
CA LYS A 59 -5.22 14.66 6.19
C LYS A 59 -4.70 15.09 4.82
N GLU A 60 -3.50 14.64 4.45
CA GLU A 60 -2.82 15.06 3.22
C GLU A 60 -2.45 13.86 2.36
N GLU A 61 -2.19 14.14 1.09
CA GLU A 61 -1.79 13.13 0.13
C GLU A 61 -0.38 12.62 0.45
N PRO A 62 -0.14 11.29 0.51
CA PRO A 62 1.17 10.77 0.87
C PRO A 62 2.17 10.95 -0.27
N TYR A 63 3.40 11.27 0.12
CA TYR A 63 4.50 11.54 -0.78
C TYR A 63 4.85 10.35 -1.68
N SER A 64 4.72 10.54 -2.99
CA SER A 64 5.07 9.52 -3.99
C SER A 64 6.42 9.79 -4.65
N GLN A 65 7.10 8.74 -5.10
CA GLN A 65 8.33 8.86 -5.89
C GLN A 65 8.14 9.71 -7.16
N LYS A 66 6.94 9.68 -7.77
CA LYS A 66 6.61 10.55 -8.92
C LYS A 66 6.62 12.04 -8.56
N GLU A 67 6.23 12.38 -7.34
CA GLU A 67 6.27 13.76 -6.85
C GLU A 67 7.71 14.18 -6.56
N ALA A 68 8.53 13.27 -6.04
CA ALA A 68 9.97 13.47 -5.88
C ALA A 68 10.66 13.76 -7.22
N GLU A 69 10.37 12.95 -8.23
CA GLU A 69 10.94 13.05 -9.57
C GLU A 69 10.48 14.34 -10.27
N ALA A 70 9.18 14.68 -10.16
CA ALA A 70 8.64 15.92 -10.70
C ALA A 70 9.25 17.17 -10.04
N ALA A 71 9.49 17.15 -8.72
CA ALA A 71 10.15 18.25 -8.01
C ALA A 71 11.61 18.43 -8.44
N VAL A 72 12.30 17.34 -8.80
CA VAL A 72 13.67 17.34 -9.33
C VAL A 72 13.70 17.66 -10.84
N GLY A 73 12.55 17.73 -11.51
CA GLY A 73 12.44 17.99 -12.94
C GLY A 73 12.62 16.74 -13.82
N LEU A 74 12.65 15.55 -13.23
CA LEU A 74 12.62 14.27 -13.93
C LEU A 74 11.16 13.93 -14.28
N ARG A 75 10.67 14.40 -15.44
CA ARG A 75 9.35 14.02 -15.96
C ARG A 75 9.50 12.91 -16.98
N THR A 76 8.78 11.80 -16.77
CA THR A 76 8.61 10.78 -17.81
C THR A 76 7.52 11.26 -18.76
N ASP A 77 7.91 11.86 -19.88
CA ASP A 77 7.00 12.25 -20.98
C ASP A 77 6.62 11.06 -21.88
N ASN A 78 6.82 9.83 -21.41
CA ASN A 78 6.37 8.66 -22.14
C ASN A 78 4.84 8.59 -21.98
N GLY A 79 4.15 9.11 -22.99
CA GLY A 79 2.69 9.19 -23.09
C GLY A 79 2.01 7.92 -22.55
N LYS A 80 0.91 8.14 -21.84
CA LYS A 80 0.13 7.06 -21.22
C LYS A 80 -0.25 6.03 -22.30
N PRO A 81 0.10 4.74 -22.17
CA PRO A 81 -0.52 3.74 -23.03
C PRO A 81 -2.02 3.78 -22.75
N GLU A 82 -2.83 3.96 -23.80
CA GLU A 82 -4.29 3.96 -23.68
C GLU A 82 -4.72 2.69 -22.95
N LYS A 83 -5.51 2.86 -21.89
CA LYS A 83 -6.11 1.71 -21.19
C LYS A 83 -7.04 1.03 -22.18
N ALA A 84 -6.71 -0.19 -22.60
CA ALA A 84 -7.64 -1.06 -23.32
C ALA A 84 -8.88 -1.29 -22.43
N GLN A 85 -9.97 -0.61 -22.76
CA GLN A 85 -11.30 -0.96 -22.29
C GLN A 85 -11.71 -2.22 -23.04
N ASN A 86 -11.50 -3.39 -22.43
CA ASN A 86 -12.19 -4.60 -22.86
C ASN A 86 -13.40 -4.77 -21.93
N GLU A 87 -14.44 -4.01 -22.20
CA GLU A 87 -15.82 -4.39 -21.87
C GLU A 87 -16.37 -5.17 -23.08
N ASP A 88 -17.33 -6.07 -22.87
CA ASP A 88 -18.05 -6.89 -23.87
C ASP A 88 -17.43 -8.25 -24.27
N VAL A 89 -17.68 -9.29 -23.45
CA VAL A 89 -18.25 -10.57 -23.94
C VAL A 89 -19.22 -11.12 -22.89
N ALA A 90 -20.42 -10.54 -22.85
CA ALA A 90 -21.63 -11.26 -22.55
C ALA A 90 -22.43 -11.33 -23.86
N MET A 91 -23.04 -12.50 -24.13
CA MET A 91 -23.88 -12.83 -25.30
C MET A 91 -23.17 -13.50 -26.50
N ALA A 92 -22.99 -14.82 -26.41
CA ALA A 92 -23.23 -15.78 -27.49
C ALA A 92 -23.58 -17.14 -26.87
#